data_AF-A0A0B5EQN3-F1
#
_entry.id   AF-A0A0B5EQN3-F1
#
_cell.length_a   1.000
_cell.length_b   1.000
_cell.length_c   1.000
_cell.angle_alpha   90.00
_cell.angle_beta   90.00
_cell.angle_gamma   90.00
#
_symmetry.space_group_name_H-M   'P 1'
#
loop_
_entity.id
_entity.type
_entity.pdbx_description
1 polymer ?
#
loop_
_entity_poly.entity_id
_entity_poly.type
_entity_poly.pdbx_seq_one_letter_code
_entity_poly.pdbx_strand_id
1 'polypeptide(L)'
;MEIPEPTGPPYIDPDCPDPKRPVCGICPALLYPRGQFVVYNRPSWECPFHPGNGHRYTREAVPVCVHPDKIGLEPDKFAPPPKALPDQGEASTRSRGWLRPWCDRLGSRRRPS
;
A
#
# COMPACT_ATOMS: atom_id res chain seq x y z
N MET A 1 1.76 17.58 -1.18
CA MET A 1 2.57 17.04 -2.28
C MET A 1 1.66 17.01 -3.49
N GLU A 2 2.05 17.62 -4.59
CA GLU A 2 1.28 17.59 -5.83
C GLU A 2 1.49 16.24 -6.53
N ILE A 3 0.42 15.68 -7.08
CA ILE A 3 0.46 14.39 -7.78
C ILE A 3 0.96 14.67 -9.21
N PRO A 4 2.04 14.01 -9.68
CA PRO A 4 2.49 14.20 -11.06
C PRO A 4 1.45 13.64 -12.04
N GLU A 5 1.25 14.37 -13.13
CA GLU A 5 0.43 13.91 -14.27
C GLU A 5 1.21 12.85 -15.09
N PRO A 6 0.55 11.82 -15.62
CA PRO A 6 1.19 10.83 -16.47
C PRO A 6 1.57 11.45 -17.83
N THR A 7 2.80 11.22 -18.29
CA THR A 7 3.32 11.76 -19.55
C THR A 7 3.13 10.80 -20.73
N GLY A 8 2.49 9.65 -20.51
CA GLY A 8 2.37 8.61 -21.52
C GLY A 8 1.46 7.46 -21.08
N PRO A 9 1.38 6.39 -21.88
CA PRO A 9 0.58 5.22 -21.54
C PRO A 9 1.12 4.53 -20.27
N PRO A 10 0.26 3.81 -19.55
CA PRO A 10 0.68 3.04 -18.39
C PRO A 10 1.72 1.99 -18.77
N TYR A 11 2.56 1.62 -17.80
CA TYR A 11 3.53 0.56 -18.01
C TYR A 11 2.82 -0.80 -18.17
N ILE A 12 3.07 -1.43 -19.31
CA ILE A 12 2.66 -2.79 -19.61
C ILE A 12 3.95 -3.61 -19.71
N ASP A 13 4.06 -4.67 -18.91
CA ASP A 13 5.19 -5.59 -18.96
C ASP A 13 5.15 -6.38 -20.28
N PRO A 14 6.13 -6.21 -21.17
CA PRO A 14 6.14 -6.87 -22.48
C PRO A 14 6.32 -8.39 -22.38
N ASP A 15 6.92 -8.88 -21.29
CA ASP A 15 7.23 -10.29 -21.09
C ASP A 15 6.09 -11.03 -20.34
N CYS A 16 5.04 -10.30 -19.93
CA CYS A 16 3.91 -10.89 -19.24
C CYS A 16 2.90 -11.49 -20.24
N PRO A 17 2.68 -12.82 -20.25
CA PRO A 17 1.79 -13.48 -21.20
C PRO A 17 0.30 -13.16 -20.96
N ASP A 18 -0.04 -12.67 -19.76
CA ASP A 18 -1.39 -12.19 -19.44
C ASP A 18 -1.41 -10.65 -19.44
N PRO A 19 -2.13 -10.00 -20.38
CA PRO A 19 -2.24 -8.54 -20.41
C PRO A 19 -2.95 -7.97 -19.18
N LYS A 20 -3.73 -8.77 -18.46
CA LYS A 20 -4.27 -8.48 -17.12
C LYS A 20 -3.40 -9.14 -16.06
N ARG A 21 -2.15 -8.70 -16.01
CA ARG A 21 -1.28 -8.99 -14.88
C ARG A 21 -1.98 -8.69 -13.55
N PRO A 22 -1.83 -9.54 -12.51
CA PRO A 22 -2.38 -9.26 -11.18
C PRO A 22 -1.55 -8.21 -10.44
N VAL A 23 -1.53 -6.97 -10.93
CA VAL A 23 -1.04 -5.79 -10.18
C VAL A 23 -2.06 -5.40 -9.10
N CYS A 24 -1.63 -4.66 -8.08
CA CYS A 24 -2.58 -4.08 -7.13
C CYS A 24 -3.40 -2.97 -7.82
N GLY A 25 -4.66 -2.79 -7.41
CA GLY A 25 -5.54 -1.75 -7.98
C GLY A 25 -5.07 -0.31 -7.72
N ILE A 26 -4.10 -0.11 -6.85
CA ILE A 26 -3.42 1.16 -6.53
C ILE A 26 -1.96 1.17 -7.04
N CYS A 27 -1.63 0.32 -8.02
CA CYS A 27 -0.28 0.26 -8.56
C CYS A 27 -0.02 1.48 -9.43
N PRO A 28 1.10 2.21 -9.27
CA PRO A 28 1.42 3.30 -10.17
C PRO A 28 1.63 2.84 -11.62
N ALA A 29 2.01 1.58 -11.86
CA ALA A 29 2.13 1.03 -13.21
C ALA A 29 0.81 1.06 -14.01
N LEU A 30 -0.35 1.13 -13.34
CA LEU A 30 -1.66 1.25 -14.00
C LEU A 30 -1.92 2.63 -14.61
N LEU A 31 -1.15 3.64 -14.21
CA LEU A 31 -1.37 5.04 -14.60
C LEU A 31 -0.12 5.66 -15.23
N TYR A 32 1.06 5.30 -14.75
CA TYR A 32 2.32 5.91 -15.13
C TYR A 32 3.15 5.02 -16.07
N PRO A 33 3.84 5.59 -17.07
CA PRO A 33 4.88 4.91 -17.82
C PRO A 33 6.07 4.55 -16.92
N ARG A 34 6.89 3.58 -17.35
CA ARG A 34 8.02 3.05 -16.58
C ARG A 34 8.98 4.12 -16.02
N GLY A 35 9.23 5.18 -16.80
CA GLY A 35 10.14 6.27 -16.42
C GLY A 35 9.60 7.24 -15.37
N GLN A 36 8.32 7.13 -14.99
CA GLN A 36 7.67 8.06 -14.06
C GLN A 36 7.36 7.46 -12.69
N PHE A 37 7.70 6.20 -12.44
CA PHE A 37 7.61 5.61 -11.11
C PHE A 37 8.88 4.84 -10.78
N VAL A 38 9.10 4.62 -9.49
CA VAL A 38 10.22 3.83 -8.98
C VAL A 38 9.74 2.59 -8.26
N VAL A 39 10.55 1.54 -8.32
CA VAL A 39 10.26 0.25 -7.70
C VAL A 39 11.13 0.09 -6.46
N TYR A 40 10.48 -0.06 -5.31
CA TYR A 40 11.14 -0.42 -4.07
C TYR A 40 10.93 -1.91 -3.78
N ASN A 41 11.91 -2.54 -3.16
CA ASN A 41 11.80 -3.95 -2.74
C ASN A 41 10.78 -4.19 -1.62
N ARG A 42 10.48 -3.16 -0.81
CA ARG A 42 9.48 -3.20 0.27
C ARG A 42 8.99 -1.79 0.65
N PRO A 43 7.87 -1.67 1.39
CA PRO A 43 7.45 -0.40 1.96
C PRO A 43 8.53 0.24 2.86
N SER A 44 8.65 1.56 2.79
CA SER A 44 9.61 2.36 3.57
C SER A 44 8.94 3.59 4.17
N TRP A 45 9.50 4.08 5.29
CA TRP A 45 9.15 5.37 5.89
C TRP A 45 9.60 6.56 5.02
N GLU A 46 10.54 6.36 4.10
CA GLU A 46 10.94 7.37 3.11
C GLU A 46 9.90 7.58 2.02
N CYS A 47 9.00 6.61 1.85
CA CYS A 47 7.96 6.61 0.84
C CYS A 47 6.56 6.60 1.49
N PRO A 48 6.13 7.72 2.10
CA PRO A 48 4.85 7.80 2.79
C PRO A 48 3.67 7.53 1.84
N PHE A 49 2.59 6.99 2.41
CA PHE A 49 1.33 6.76 1.71
C PHE A 49 0.55 8.07 1.56
N HIS A 50 0.01 8.29 0.37
CA HIS A 50 -0.82 9.45 0.06
C HIS A 50 -2.31 9.06 0.04
N PRO A 51 -3.15 9.62 0.92
CA PRO A 51 -4.54 9.18 1.09
C PRO A 51 -5.45 9.55 -0.08
N GLY A 52 -5.10 10.56 -0.88
CA GLY A 52 -5.97 11.02 -1.98
C GLY A 52 -6.06 10.07 -3.17
N ASN A 53 -5.01 9.27 -3.43
CA ASN A 53 -4.96 8.36 -4.58
C ASN A 53 -4.43 6.96 -4.23
N GLY A 54 -4.00 6.73 -2.99
CA GLY A 54 -3.52 5.44 -2.53
C GLY A 54 -2.07 5.11 -2.92
N HIS A 55 -1.35 6.02 -3.58
CA HIS A 55 0.04 5.79 -3.96
C HIS A 55 1.02 6.12 -2.83
N ARG A 56 2.23 5.56 -2.93
CA ARG A 56 3.38 5.96 -2.11
C ARG A 56 4.27 6.88 -2.93
N TYR A 57 4.94 7.83 -2.29
CA TYR A 57 5.77 8.82 -2.99
C TYR A 57 7.14 8.99 -2.37
N THR A 58 8.17 9.18 -3.19
CA THR A 58 9.48 9.64 -2.69
C THR A 58 9.41 11.12 -2.25
N ARG A 59 10.49 11.62 -1.64
CA ARG A 59 10.59 13.04 -1.25
C ARG A 59 10.49 13.98 -2.46
N GLU A 60 10.87 13.50 -3.64
CA GLU A 60 10.81 14.20 -4.92
C GLU A 60 9.45 14.07 -5.62
N ALA A 61 8.41 13.61 -4.91
CA ALA A 61 7.06 13.42 -5.43
C ALA A 61 6.96 12.40 -6.58
N VAL A 62 7.86 11.42 -6.63
CA VAL A 62 7.80 10.32 -7.60
C VAL A 62 6.97 9.16 -7.03
N PRO A 63 5.96 8.64 -7.74
CA PRO A 63 5.16 7.52 -7.28
C PRO A 63 5.99 6.22 -7.17
N VAL A 64 5.63 5.39 -6.20
CA VAL A 64 6.42 4.22 -5.78
C VAL A 64 5.58 2.95 -5.83
N CYS A 65 6.06 1.93 -6.55
CA CYS A 65 5.59 0.56 -6.39
C CYS A 65 6.47 -0.17 -5.38
N VAL A 66 5.87 -1.00 -4.53
CA VAL A 66 6.59 -1.81 -3.51
C VAL A 66 6.53 -3.31 -3.79
N HIS A 67 6.08 -3.69 -5.00
CA HIS A 67 5.85 -5.07 -5.39
C HIS A 67 6.55 -5.37 -6.72
N PRO A 68 7.90 -5.52 -6.74
CA PRO A 68 8.67 -5.81 -7.95
C PRO A 68 8.17 -7.08 -8.67
N ASP A 69 7.88 -8.15 -7.93
CA ASP A 69 7.35 -9.41 -8.48
C ASP A 69 5.99 -9.24 -9.16
N LYS A 70 5.21 -8.24 -8.73
CA LYS A 70 3.92 -7.89 -9.30
C LYS A 70 4.00 -6.94 -10.47
N ILE A 71 5.17 -6.41 -10.85
CA ILE A 71 5.38 -5.59 -12.07
C ILE A 71 6.54 -6.07 -12.95
N GLY A 72 7.25 -7.13 -12.56
CA GLY A 72 8.16 -7.88 -13.44
C GLY A 72 9.46 -7.13 -13.61
N LEU A 73 9.74 -6.24 -12.66
CA LEU A 73 10.88 -5.36 -12.65
C LEU A 73 11.71 -5.65 -11.42
N GLU A 74 13.02 -5.59 -11.59
CA GLU A 74 13.93 -5.54 -10.46
C GLU A 74 13.71 -4.25 -9.64
N PRO A 75 13.96 -4.28 -8.32
CA PRO A 75 13.85 -3.10 -7.49
C PRO A 75 14.91 -2.06 -7.90
N ASP A 76 14.45 -0.84 -8.25
CA ASP A 76 15.33 0.31 -8.48
C ASP A 76 16.04 0.75 -7.18
N LYS A 77 15.35 0.59 -6.04
CA LYS A 77 15.84 1.03 -4.73
C LYS A 77 15.53 0.00 -3.64
N PHE A 78 16.46 -0.13 -2.70
CA PHE A 78 16.27 -0.93 -1.49
C PHE A 78 15.82 -0.03 -0.34
N ALA A 79 14.71 -0.38 0.29
CA ALA A 79 14.22 0.36 1.44
C ALA A 79 15.23 0.28 2.61
N PRO A 80 15.49 1.40 3.32
CA PRO A 80 16.33 1.42 4.50
C PRO A 80 15.74 0.55 5.61
N PRO A 81 16.57 0.04 6.54
CA PRO A 81 16.10 -0.70 7.71
C PRO A 81 14.95 0.02 8.43
N PRO A 82 14.00 -0.71 9.01
CA PRO A 82 12.96 -0.11 9.84
C PRO A 82 13.58 0.80 10.91
N LYS A 83 12.98 1.98 11.13
CA LYS A 83 13.38 2.82 12.26
C LYS A 83 13.11 2.06 13.55
N ALA A 84 14.02 2.18 14.52
CA ALA A 84 13.73 1.76 15.87
C ALA A 84 12.42 2.43 16.31
N LEU A 85 11.52 1.63 16.90
CA LEU A 85 10.33 2.21 17.52
C LEU A 85 10.80 3.16 18.63
N PRO A 86 10.19 4.35 18.77
CA PRO A 86 10.50 5.20 19.91
C PRO A 86 10.28 4.40 21.19
N ASP A 87 11.19 4.56 22.16
CA ASP A 87 11.05 3.98 23.48
C ASP A 87 9.66 4.36 24.01
N GLN A 88 8.82 3.35 24.19
CA GLN A 88 7.47 3.50 24.71
C GLN A 88 7.60 3.83 26.20
N GLY A 89 8.12 5.02 26.52
CA GLY A 89 8.11 5.56 27.87
C GLY A 89 6.67 5.59 28.36
N GLU A 90 6.38 4.71 29.33
CA GLU A 90 5.09 4.46 29.97
C GLU A 90 3.88 4.68 29.08
N ALA A 91 3.36 3.59 28.50
CA ALA A 91 1.97 3.50 28.10
C ALA A 91 1.10 4.07 29.23
N SER A 92 0.65 5.32 29.08
CA SER A 92 -0.15 5.98 30.09
C SER A 92 -1.31 5.08 30.46
N THR A 93 -1.39 4.74 31.75
CA THR A 93 -2.43 3.91 32.36
C THR A 93 -3.77 4.66 32.36
N ARG A 94 -4.32 4.95 31.18
CA ARG A 94 -5.69 5.42 31.00
C ARG A 94 -6.35 4.72 29.82
N SER A 95 -6.59 3.43 30.01
CA SER A 95 -7.76 2.77 29.44
C SER A 95 -8.45 1.96 30.53
N ARG A 96 -9.24 2.64 31.37
CA ARG A 96 -10.38 2.01 32.02
C ARG A 96 -11.58 2.23 31.11
N GLY A 97 -11.98 1.15 30.45
CA GLY A 97 -13.25 1.07 29.75
C GLY A 97 -13.06 0.89 28.26
N TRP A 98 -13.12 -0.37 27.82
CA TRP A 98 -14.00 -0.86 26.75
C TRP A 98 -13.82 -2.38 26.67
N LEU A 99 -14.38 -3.10 27.66
CA LEU A 99 -14.78 -4.48 27.45
C LEU A 99 -16.13 -4.44 26.75
N ARG A 100 -16.13 -4.59 25.42
CA ARG A 100 -17.32 -5.05 24.69
C ARG A 100 -17.04 -6.49 24.25
N PRO A 101 -17.53 -7.52 24.97
CA PRO A 101 -17.47 -8.88 24.45
C PRO A 101 -18.37 -9.02 23.22
N TRP A 102 -17.81 -9.62 22.17
CA TRP A 102 -18.37 -9.82 20.83
C TRP A 102 -19.51 -10.87 20.76
N CYS A 103 -19.89 -11.52 21.86
CA CYS A 103 -20.83 -12.63 21.81
C CYS A 103 -22.24 -12.22 22.27
N ASP A 104 -23.10 -11.80 21.33
CA ASP A 104 -24.56 -12.03 21.44
C ASP A 104 -25.30 -11.61 20.15
N ARG A 105 -25.32 -12.49 19.13
CA ARG A 105 -26.37 -12.46 18.10
C ARG A 105 -26.57 -13.78 17.35
N LEU A 106 -26.78 -14.88 18.08
CA LEU A 106 -27.46 -16.06 17.54
C LEU A 106 -28.89 -16.10 18.09
N GLY A 107 -29.72 -15.20 17.55
CA GLY A 107 -31.16 -15.15 17.80
C GLY A 107 -31.90 -16.19 16.96
N SER A 108 -32.31 -17.27 17.63
CA SER A 108 -33.36 -18.23 17.33
C SER A 108 -34.37 -17.85 16.23
N ARG A 109 -34.35 -18.57 15.10
CA ARG A 109 -35.48 -18.62 14.16
C ARG A 109 -36.54 -19.58 14.70
N ARG A 110 -37.68 -19.08 15.17
CA ARG A 110 -38.90 -19.89 15.39
C ARG A 110 -39.62 -20.07 14.05
N ARG A 111 -39.97 -21.31 13.71
CA ARG A 111 -40.92 -21.68 12.62
C ARG A 111 -42.36 -21.46 13.11
N PRO A 112 -43.29 -20.98 12.28
CA PRO A 112 -44.72 -21.20 12.49
C PRO A 112 -45.16 -22.56 11.93
N SER A 113 -46.21 -23.11 12.54
CA SER A 113 -46.91 -24.37 12.24
C SER A 113 -47.74 -24.32 10.96
#